data_AF-A0A846F432-F1
#
_entry.id   AF-A0A846F432-F1
#
_cell.length_a   1.000
_cell.length_b   1.000
_cell.length_c   1.000
_cell.angle_alpha   90.00
_cell.angle_beta   90.00
_cell.angle_gamma   90.00
#
_symmetry.space_group_name_H-M   'P 1'
#
loop_
_entity.id
_entity.type
_entity.pdbx_description
1 polymer ?
#
loop_
_entity_poly.entity_id
_entity_poly.type
_entity_poly.pdbx_seq_one_letter_code
_entity_poly.pdbx_strand_id
1 'polypeptide(L)' 'MAVPKKRTSKSKTNMRKAQWKRKARLEAQKALSLGKSVLTQRSHSFVYPSAEEEEEEN' A
#
# COMPACT_ATOMS: atom_id res chain seq x y z
N MET A 1 -3.38 -8.93 -35.34
CA MET A 1 -2.98 -8.69 -33.93
C MET A 1 -1.46 -8.78 -33.83
N ALA A 2 -0.82 -7.92 -33.03
CA ALA A 2 0.63 -7.97 -32.86
C ALA A 2 1.03 -9.13 -31.95
N VAL A 3 2.00 -9.94 -32.39
CA VAL A 3 2.55 -11.06 -31.61
C VAL A 3 4.06 -10.86 -31.39
N PRO A 4 4.59 -11.19 -30.20
CA PRO A 4 6.01 -11.05 -29.93
C PRO A 4 6.79 -12.06 -30.77
N LYS A 5 7.71 -11.57 -31.61
CA LYS A 5 8.57 -12.43 -32.44
C LYS A 5 9.49 -13.32 -31.62
N LYS A 6 9.92 -12.85 -30.44
CA LYS A 6 10.83 -13.54 -29.50
C LYS A 6 10.41 -13.27 -28.06
N ARG A 7 10.76 -14.20 -27.17
CA ARG A 7 10.58 -14.03 -25.72
C ARG A 7 11.45 -12.89 -25.21
N THR A 8 10.92 -12.09 -24.28
CA THR A 8 11.73 -11.07 -23.59
C THR A 8 12.79 -11.72 -22.69
N SER A 9 13.98 -11.11 -22.60
CA SER A 9 15.06 -11.64 -21.77
C SER A 9 14.64 -11.75 -20.30
N LYS A 10 15.30 -12.66 -19.55
CA LYS A 10 15.07 -12.83 -18.12
C LYS A 10 15.25 -11.51 -17.37
N SER A 11 16.31 -10.76 -17.69
CA SER A 11 16.59 -9.44 -17.10
C SER A 11 15.43 -8.46 -17.30
N LYS A 12 14.94 -8.29 -18.55
CA LYS A 12 13.85 -7.35 -18.83
C LYS A 12 12.53 -7.75 -18.17
N THR A 13 12.27 -9.04 -18.02
CA THR A 13 11.12 -9.56 -17.25
C THR A 13 11.26 -9.25 -15.76
N ASN A 14 12.43 -9.49 -15.18
CA ASN A 14 12.70 -9.25 -13.76
C ASN A 14 12.64 -7.76 -13.40
N MET A 15 13.14 -6.88 -14.26
CA MET A 15 13.03 -5.42 -14.07
C MET A 15 11.58 -4.96 -13.94
N ARG A 16 10.67 -5.46 -14.80
CA ARG A 16 9.24 -5.12 -14.70
C ARG A 16 8.61 -5.62 -13.40
N LYS A 17 8.95 -6.86 -12.99
CA LYS A 17 8.51 -7.41 -11.69
C LYS A 17 9.05 -6.58 -10.51
N ALA A 18 10.29 -6.14 -10.57
CA ALA A 18 10.89 -5.30 -9.53
C ALA A 18 10.17 -3.94 -9.40
N GLN A 19 9.77 -3.33 -10.52
CA GLN A 19 8.96 -2.10 -10.49
C GLN A 19 7.60 -2.33 -9.83
N TRP A 20 6.94 -3.47 -10.09
CA TRP A 20 5.68 -3.81 -9.44
C TRP A 20 5.86 -4.00 -7.92
N LYS A 21 6.89 -4.75 -7.49
CA LYS A 21 7.22 -4.95 -6.07
C LYS A 21 7.62 -3.64 -5.36
N ARG A 22 8.25 -2.71 -6.08
CA ARG A 22 8.65 -1.41 -5.53
C ARG A 22 7.45 -0.59 -5.05
N LYS A 23 6.31 -0.67 -5.75
CA LYS A 23 5.08 0.02 -5.33
C LYS A 23 4.59 -0.52 -3.99
N ALA A 24 4.51 -1.84 -3.83
CA ALA A 24 4.11 -2.47 -2.58
C ALA A 24 5.03 -2.07 -1.42
N ARG A 25 6.35 -2.00 -1.65
CA ARG A 25 7.31 -1.56 -0.62
C ARG A 25 7.06 -0.12 -0.17
N LEU A 26 6.71 0.79 -1.08
CA LEU A 26 6.41 2.18 -0.72
C LEU A 26 5.14 2.28 0.12
N GLU A 27 4.09 1.55 -0.25
CA GLU A 27 2.84 1.54 0.53
C GLU A 27 3.04 0.91 1.91
N ALA A 28 3.82 -0.17 2.02
CA ALA A 28 4.17 -0.76 3.32
C ALA A 28 4.90 0.23 4.24
N GLN A 29 5.80 1.07 3.70
CA GLN A 29 6.49 2.11 4.46
C GLN A 29 5.53 3.18 4.98
N LYS A 30 4.59 3.63 4.14
CA LYS A 30 3.56 4.60 4.54
C LYS A 30 2.63 4.02 5.61
N ALA A 31 2.13 2.80 5.42
CA ALA A 31 1.26 2.13 6.37
C ALA A 31 1.92 1.98 7.75
N LEU A 32 3.20 1.60 7.79
CA LEU A 32 3.94 1.50 9.05
C LEU A 32 4.11 2.87 9.73
N SER A 33 4.39 3.92 8.97
CA SER A 33 4.47 5.30 9.49
C SER A 33 3.13 5.76 10.06
N LEU A 34 2.03 5.48 9.36
CA LEU A 34 0.67 5.82 9.79
C LEU A 34 0.31 5.07 11.08
N GLY A 35 0.53 3.76 11.14
CA GLY A 35 0.26 2.96 12.33
C GLY A 35 1.01 3.46 13.57
N LYS A 36 2.29 3.83 13.43
CA LYS A 36 3.05 4.45 14.52
C LYS A 36 2.46 5.80 14.95
N SER A 37 2.01 6.62 14.01
CA SER A 37 1.40 7.92 14.31
C SER A 37 0.10 7.75 15.11
N VAL A 38 -0.75 6.81 14.70
CA VAL A 38 -1.99 6.44 15.39
C VAL A 38 -1.71 5.96 16.81
N LEU A 39 -0.78 5.01 16.99
CA LEU A 39 -0.48 4.43 18.30
C LEU A 39 0.06 5.44 19.32
N THR A 40 0.79 6.46 18.86
CA THR A 40 1.33 7.48 19.78
C THR A 40 0.32 8.54 20.20
N GLN A 41 -0.84 8.63 19.53
CA GLN A 41 -1.90 9.63 19.78
C GLN A 41 -1.45 11.10 19.76
N ARG A 42 -0.24 11.39 19.27
CA ARG A 42 0.29 12.76 19.18
C ARG A 42 -0.27 13.55 17.99
N SER A 43 -0.97 12.87 17.08
CA SER A 43 -1.53 13.45 15.87
C SER A 43 -3.03 13.68 16.04
N HIS A 44 -3.47 14.92 15.90
CA HIS A 44 -4.89 15.31 16.00
C HIS A 44 -5.63 15.28 14.65
N SER A 45 -4.98 14.81 13.59
CA SER A 45 -5.56 14.81 12.22
C SER A 45 -6.39 13.56 11.91
N PHE A 46 -6.29 12.50 12.71
CA PHE A 46 -7.07 11.28 12.48
C PHE A 46 -8.43 11.41 13.15
N VAL A 47 -9.49 11.09 12.40
CA VAL A 47 -10.86 10.99 12.92
C VAL A 47 -11.14 9.51 13.16
N TYR A 48 -11.55 9.19 14.38
CA TYR A 48 -11.99 7.85 14.77
C TYR A 48 -13.49 7.93 15.07
N PRO A 49 -14.31 6.96 14.62
CA PRO A 49 -15.69 6.87 15.07
C PRO A 49 -15.71 6.76 16.60
N SER A 50 -16.61 7.50 17.24
CA SER A 50 -16.80 7.41 18.69
C SER A 50 -17.54 6.11 19.03
N ALA A 51 -17.34 5.59 20.24
CA ALA A 51 -18.02 4.38 20.69
C ALA A 51 -19.56 4.51 20.67
N GLU A 52 -20.08 5.73 20.71
CA GLU A 52 -21.52 6.04 20.61
C GLU A 52 -22.05 5.86 19.19
N GLU A 53 -21.22 6.05 18.15
CA GLU A 53 -21.60 5.86 16.74
C GLU A 53 -21.58 4.38 16.32
N GLU A 54 -20.74 3.53 16.95
CA GLU A 54 -20.68 2.09 16.64
C GLU A 54 -21.86 1.28 17.22
N GLU A 55 -22.54 1.79 18.25
CA GLU A 55 -23.75 1.17 18.81
C GLU A 55 -25.03 1.48 18.00
N GLU A 56 -25.09 2.62 17.29
CA GLU A 56 -26.25 2.97 16.46
C GLU A 56 -26.28 2.26 15.08
N GLU A 57 -25.16 1.71 14.63
CA GLU A 57 -25.04 1.05 13.31
C GLU A 57 -25.17 -0.50 13.36
N ASN A 58 -25.36 -1.10 14.56
CA ASN A 58 -25.55 -2.55 14.76
C ASN A 58 -26.99 -2.98 15.07
#